data_AF-A0A8B3C318-F1
#
_entry.id   AF-A0A8B3C318-F1
#
_cell.length_a   1.000
_cell.length_b   1.000
_cell.length_c   1.000
_cell.angle_alpha   90.00
_cell.angle_beta   90.00
_cell.angle_gamma   90.00
#
_symmetry.space_group_name_H-M   'P 1'
#
loop_
_entity.id
_entity.type
_entity.pdbx_description
1 polymer ?
#
loop_
_entity_poly.entity_id
_entity_poly.type
_entity_poly.pdbx_seq_one_letter_code
_entity_poly.pdbx_strand_id
1 'polypeptide(L)'
;MYMAGCGSGSNTKTAEAVPMTVDSLLAVAGDRIGDSVVVEGFCKTICKKCGRKLFLTGDDSTKTLRIESGESIGMFDAGAVHAIVRVEGRIMEQRIDEDYLQQWADQAAERCESAAAAEQETAQADFGRLQTRLDKYRARIAERNKKEGKNYLSVYYIEADRYEIQ
;
A
#
# COMPACT_ATOMS: atom_id res chain seq x y z
N MET A 1 -38.64 -44.41 -23.77
CA MET A 1 -37.84 -44.16 -22.55
C MET A 1 -36.88 -43.03 -22.85
N TYR A 2 -37.30 -41.78 -22.68
CA TYR A 2 -36.39 -40.63 -22.62
C TYR A 2 -36.93 -39.71 -21.52
N MET A 3 -36.22 -39.72 -20.40
CA MET A 3 -36.47 -38.94 -19.19
C MET A 3 -36.02 -37.49 -19.41
N ALA A 4 -36.73 -36.58 -18.73
CA ALA A 4 -36.46 -35.15 -18.66
C ALA A 4 -35.13 -34.80 -17.97
N GLY A 5 -34.64 -33.57 -18.20
CA GLY A 5 -33.57 -32.96 -17.43
C GLY A 5 -33.50 -31.45 -17.59
N CYS A 6 -34.22 -30.71 -16.73
CA CYS A 6 -33.97 -29.29 -16.44
C CYS A 6 -32.64 -29.13 -15.68
N GLY A 7 -31.91 -28.04 -15.90
CA GLY A 7 -30.69 -27.73 -15.15
C GLY A 7 -30.27 -26.26 -15.26
N SER A 8 -30.81 -25.46 -14.35
CA SER A 8 -30.56 -24.05 -14.01
C SER A 8 -29.19 -23.46 -14.41
N GLY A 9 -29.22 -22.40 -15.21
CA GLY A 9 -28.12 -21.43 -15.28
C GLY A 9 -28.10 -20.59 -14.01
N SER A 10 -27.13 -20.83 -13.13
CA SER A 10 -26.92 -20.03 -11.92
C SER A 10 -26.45 -18.63 -12.32
N ASN A 11 -27.34 -17.66 -12.14
CA ASN A 11 -26.99 -16.25 -12.07
C ASN A 11 -26.16 -16.04 -10.79
N THR A 12 -24.83 -16.06 -10.90
CA THR A 12 -23.92 -15.63 -9.83
C THR A 12 -24.03 -14.12 -9.68
N LYS A 13 -25.07 -13.71 -8.97
CA LYS A 13 -25.21 -12.36 -8.41
C LYS A 13 -24.15 -12.26 -7.32
N THR A 14 -22.98 -11.73 -7.67
CA THR A 14 -21.96 -11.32 -6.70
C THR A 14 -22.65 -10.40 -5.70
N ALA A 15 -22.78 -10.83 -4.45
CA ALA A 15 -23.19 -9.93 -3.39
C ALA A 15 -22.13 -8.83 -3.33
N GLU A 16 -22.49 -7.62 -3.77
CA GLU A 16 -21.60 -6.46 -3.67
C GLU A 16 -21.30 -6.24 -2.19
N ALA A 17 -20.11 -6.64 -1.76
CA ALA A 17 -19.62 -6.28 -0.45
C ALA A 17 -19.60 -4.76 -0.36
N VAL A 18 -20.27 -4.20 0.64
CA VAL A 18 -20.33 -2.74 0.83
C VAL A 18 -18.90 -2.23 0.95
N PRO A 19 -18.44 -1.36 0.04
CA PRO A 19 -17.07 -0.88 0.07
C PRO A 19 -16.85 -0.03 1.32
N MET A 20 -15.71 -0.22 1.97
CA MET A 20 -15.30 0.60 3.10
C MET A 20 -14.57 1.85 2.62
N THR A 21 -14.71 2.97 3.34
CA THR A 21 -13.86 4.13 3.08
C THR A 21 -12.43 3.88 3.55
N VAL A 22 -11.47 4.56 2.92
CA VAL A 22 -10.06 4.51 3.32
C VAL A 22 -9.86 4.80 4.81
N ASP A 23 -10.58 5.78 5.35
CA ASP A 23 -10.46 6.17 6.76
C ASP A 23 -10.97 5.09 7.71
N SER A 24 -12.12 4.50 7.38
CA SER A 24 -12.69 3.39 8.16
C SER A 24 -11.78 2.17 8.13
N LEU A 25 -11.18 1.86 6.97
CA LEU A 25 -10.25 0.75 6.85
C LEU A 25 -8.98 0.97 7.66
N LEU A 26 -8.37 2.17 7.58
CA LEU A 26 -7.14 2.48 8.31
C LEU A 26 -7.32 2.45 9.83
N ALA A 27 -8.53 2.73 10.34
CA ALA A 27 -8.84 2.66 11.78
C ALA A 27 -8.80 1.23 12.34
N VAL A 28 -9.11 0.22 11.52
CA VAL A 28 -9.18 -1.20 11.92
C VAL A 28 -8.19 -2.08 11.16
N ALA A 29 -7.26 -1.47 10.43
CA ALA A 29 -6.35 -2.18 9.53
C ALA A 29 -5.51 -3.25 10.24
N GLY A 30 -5.04 -2.95 11.45
CA GLY A 30 -4.21 -3.87 12.23
C GLY A 30 -4.91 -5.17 12.60
N ASP A 31 -6.23 -5.18 12.70
CA ASP A 31 -7.02 -6.36 13.08
C ASP A 31 -7.45 -7.19 11.86
N ARG A 32 -7.24 -6.66 10.64
CA ARG A 32 -7.68 -7.29 9.39
C ARG A 32 -6.55 -7.72 8.48
N ILE A 33 -5.30 -7.70 8.95
CA ILE A 33 -4.15 -8.08 8.15
C ILE A 33 -4.31 -9.49 7.59
N GLY A 34 -4.22 -9.60 6.26
CA GLY A 34 -4.44 -10.83 5.52
C GLY A 34 -5.87 -11.01 5.01
N ASP A 35 -6.84 -10.19 5.42
CA ASP A 35 -8.21 -10.28 4.96
C ASP A 35 -8.39 -9.65 3.57
N SER A 36 -9.30 -10.23 2.78
CA SER A 36 -9.80 -9.61 1.57
C SER A 36 -10.81 -8.53 1.92
N VAL A 37 -10.57 -7.31 1.45
CA VAL A 37 -11.39 -6.13 1.70
C VAL A 37 -11.73 -5.44 0.40
N VAL A 38 -12.90 -4.80 0.36
CA VAL A 38 -13.28 -3.87 -0.70
C VAL A 38 -13.20 -2.47 -0.12
N VAL A 39 -12.34 -1.63 -0.69
CA VAL A 39 -12.16 -0.23 -0.29
C VAL A 39 -12.53 0.68 -1.43
N GLU A 40 -13.13 1.82 -1.11
CA GLU A 40 -13.39 2.89 -2.07
C GLU A 40 -12.74 4.18 -1.57
N GLY A 41 -12.14 4.92 -2.49
CA GLY A 41 -11.47 6.17 -2.17
C GLY A 41 -11.13 6.99 -3.40
N PHE A 42 -10.73 8.24 -3.17
CA PHE A 42 -10.30 9.15 -4.21
C PHE A 42 -8.83 8.87 -4.57
N CYS A 43 -8.56 8.59 -5.83
CA CYS A 43 -7.19 8.37 -6.30
C CYS A 43 -6.48 9.71 -6.50
N LYS A 44 -5.53 9.99 -5.60
CA LYS A 44 -4.74 11.22 -5.65
C LYS A 44 -3.67 11.16 -6.75
N THR A 45 -3.00 10.02 -6.86
CA THR A 45 -1.91 9.85 -7.83
C THR A 45 -1.59 8.37 -8.05
N ILE A 46 -1.04 8.09 -9.22
CA ILE A 46 -0.41 6.81 -9.56
C ILE A 46 1.10 7.04 -9.63
N CYS A 47 1.87 6.08 -9.16
CA CYS A 47 3.32 6.16 -9.20
C CYS A 47 3.83 6.21 -10.65
N LYS A 48 4.34 7.37 -11.06
CA LYS A 48 4.86 7.62 -12.42
C LYS A 48 6.00 6.68 -12.84
N LYS A 49 6.73 6.10 -11.88
CA LYS A 49 7.90 5.25 -12.16
C LYS A 49 7.51 3.83 -12.60
N CYS A 50 6.49 3.24 -11.99
CA CYS A 50 6.11 1.86 -12.28
C CYS A 50 4.65 1.68 -12.72
N GLY A 51 3.76 2.64 -12.48
CA GLY A 51 2.32 2.50 -12.72
C GLY A 51 1.61 1.46 -11.84
N ARG A 52 2.35 0.75 -10.98
CA ARG A 52 1.88 -0.37 -10.15
C ARG A 52 1.48 0.03 -8.73
N LYS A 53 1.51 1.32 -8.43
CA LYS A 53 1.16 1.86 -7.11
C LYS A 53 0.17 2.99 -7.27
N LEU A 54 -0.98 2.85 -6.64
CA LEU A 54 -2.06 3.83 -6.63
C LEU A 54 -2.25 4.31 -5.19
N PHE A 55 -2.51 5.62 -5.01
CA PHE A 55 -2.65 6.22 -3.70
C PHE A 55 -4.08 6.74 -3.51
N LEU A 56 -4.83 6.07 -2.64
CA LEU A 56 -6.19 6.45 -2.30
C LEU A 56 -6.21 7.34 -1.06
N THR A 57 -7.07 8.35 -1.08
CA THR A 57 -7.43 9.17 0.08
C THR A 57 -8.90 8.96 0.40
N GLY A 58 -9.23 8.98 1.70
CA GLY A 58 -10.61 9.01 2.16
C GLY A 58 -11.17 10.43 2.20
N ASP A 59 -12.10 10.65 3.12
CA ASP A 59 -12.63 11.97 3.45
C ASP A 59 -11.53 12.81 4.15
N ASP A 60 -10.74 12.15 5.01
CA ASP A 60 -9.54 12.74 5.58
C ASP A 60 -8.38 12.68 4.58
N SER A 61 -8.25 13.73 3.78
CA SER A 61 -7.17 13.88 2.79
C SER A 61 -5.75 13.92 3.38
N THR A 62 -5.60 13.97 4.71
CA THR A 62 -4.29 13.86 5.38
C THR A 62 -3.77 12.43 5.42
N LYS A 63 -4.68 11.45 5.31
CA LYS A 63 -4.35 10.02 5.28
C LYS A 63 -4.36 9.51 3.86
N THR A 64 -3.44 8.60 3.56
CA THR A 64 -3.32 8.01 2.24
C THR A 64 -3.06 6.52 2.41
N LEU A 65 -3.86 5.71 1.71
CA LEU A 65 -3.68 4.28 1.61
C LEU A 65 -2.98 3.94 0.31
N ARG A 66 -1.87 3.21 0.41
CA ARG A 66 -1.13 2.69 -0.73
C ARG A 66 -1.82 1.42 -1.23
N ILE A 67 -2.11 1.38 -2.52
CA ILE A 67 -2.60 0.21 -3.24
C ILE A 67 -1.47 -0.24 -4.18
N GLU A 68 -1.06 -1.49 -4.06
CA GLU A 68 -0.11 -2.13 -4.96
C GLU A 68 -0.88 -3.06 -5.90
N SER A 69 -0.58 -3.00 -7.19
CA SER A 69 -1.20 -3.88 -8.18
C SER A 69 -0.72 -5.31 -7.97
N GLY A 70 -1.65 -6.25 -7.73
CA GLY A 70 -1.37 -7.67 -7.85
C GLY A 70 -0.97 -8.06 -9.28
N GLU A 71 -0.55 -9.31 -9.45
CA GLU A 71 -0.10 -9.83 -10.76
C GLU A 71 -1.19 -9.76 -11.83
N SER A 72 -2.46 -9.87 -11.45
CA SER A 72 -3.63 -9.84 -12.34
C SER A 72 -3.88 -8.48 -12.99
N ILE A 73 -3.54 -7.37 -12.32
CA ILE A 73 -3.84 -6.01 -12.77
C ILE A 73 -2.73 -5.48 -13.68
N GLY A 74 -1.47 -5.76 -13.36
CA GLY A 74 -0.35 -5.12 -14.04
C GLY A 74 -0.24 -3.64 -13.68
N MET A 75 -0.41 -2.73 -14.64
CA MET A 75 -0.36 -1.27 -14.41
C MET A 75 -1.76 -0.70 -14.23
N PHE A 76 -1.93 0.25 -13.31
CA PHE A 76 -3.18 0.98 -13.16
C PHE A 76 -3.41 1.93 -14.35
N ASP A 77 -4.66 2.06 -14.76
CA ASP A 77 -5.10 3.02 -15.78
C ASP A 77 -4.88 4.47 -15.30
N ALA A 78 -4.33 5.31 -16.17
CA ALA A 78 -4.13 6.73 -15.89
C ALA A 78 -5.46 7.49 -15.64
N GLY A 79 -6.56 7.01 -16.21
CA GLY A 79 -7.91 7.51 -15.96
C GLY A 79 -8.40 7.32 -14.53
N ALA A 80 -7.73 6.47 -13.73
CA ALA A 80 -8.03 6.36 -12.31
C ALA A 80 -7.56 7.59 -11.53
N VAL A 81 -6.59 8.39 -12.01
CA VAL A 81 -6.13 9.60 -11.31
C VAL A 81 -7.26 10.64 -11.26
N HIS A 82 -7.50 11.21 -10.09
CA HIS A 82 -8.59 12.14 -9.81
C HIS A 82 -10.01 11.55 -9.94
N ALA A 83 -10.13 10.22 -9.96
CA ALA A 83 -11.41 9.52 -9.91
C ALA A 83 -11.63 8.82 -8.57
N ILE A 84 -12.88 8.45 -8.31
CA ILE A 84 -13.21 7.51 -7.24
C ILE A 84 -12.92 6.10 -7.76
N VAL A 85 -12.13 5.36 -7.00
CA VAL A 85 -11.72 4.01 -7.37
C VAL A 85 -12.15 3.06 -6.27
N ARG A 86 -12.81 1.98 -6.68
CA ARG A 86 -13.11 0.83 -5.85
C ARG A 86 -12.04 -0.22 -6.08
N VAL A 87 -11.40 -0.67 -5.02
CA VAL A 87 -10.35 -1.68 -5.05
C VAL A 87 -10.77 -2.85 -4.19
N GLU A 88 -10.65 -4.05 -4.72
CA GLU A 88 -10.69 -5.27 -3.93
C GLU A 88 -9.31 -5.90 -3.89
N GLY A 89 -8.91 -6.29 -2.69
CA GLY A 89 -7.62 -6.89 -2.49
C GLY A 89 -7.40 -7.28 -1.04
N ARG A 90 -6.19 -7.75 -0.77
CA ARG A 90 -5.78 -8.17 0.57
C ARG A 90 -5.10 -7.03 1.30
N ILE A 91 -5.50 -6.76 2.54
CA ILE A 91 -4.78 -5.79 3.37
C ILE A 91 -3.52 -6.41 3.96
N MET A 92 -2.43 -5.67 3.86
CA MET A 92 -1.09 -6.10 4.23
C MET A 92 -0.46 -5.08 5.17
N GLU A 93 0.38 -5.57 6.09
CA GLU A 93 1.19 -4.75 6.98
C GLU A 93 2.65 -4.82 6.56
N GLN A 94 3.27 -3.66 6.39
CA GLN A 94 4.71 -3.52 6.36
C GLN A 94 5.16 -3.00 7.72
N ARG A 95 5.95 -3.80 8.43
CA ARG A 95 6.56 -3.40 9.70
C ARG A 95 7.89 -2.71 9.42
N ILE A 96 8.07 -1.57 10.08
CA ILE A 96 9.32 -0.82 10.09
C ILE A 96 9.86 -0.92 11.51
N ASP A 97 10.75 -1.88 11.72
CA ASP A 97 11.51 -2.12 12.95
C ASP A 97 12.98 -1.70 12.77
N GLU A 98 13.81 -1.90 13.78
CA GLU A 98 15.23 -1.55 13.71
C GLU A 98 15.97 -2.32 12.62
N ASP A 99 15.66 -3.61 12.45
CA ASP A 99 16.30 -4.45 11.43
C ASP A 99 15.97 -3.96 10.00
N TYR A 100 14.71 -3.58 9.75
CA TYR A 100 14.30 -2.96 8.50
C TYR A 100 15.03 -1.64 8.26
N LEU A 101 15.14 -0.79 9.29
CA LEU A 101 15.84 0.50 9.18
C LEU A 101 17.34 0.31 8.92
N GLN A 102 17.96 -0.71 9.52
CA GLN A 102 19.37 -1.03 9.31
C GLN A 102 19.61 -1.52 7.88
N GLN A 103 18.82 -2.47 7.39
CA GLN A 103 18.91 -2.93 5.99
C GLN A 103 18.72 -1.79 4.99
N TRP A 104 17.80 -0.85 5.29
CA TRP A 104 17.61 0.32 4.45
C TRP A 104 18.82 1.28 4.50
N ALA A 105 19.45 1.44 5.66
CA ALA A 105 20.68 2.21 5.79
C ALA A 105 21.83 1.60 4.98
N ASP A 106 22.00 0.28 5.08
CA ASP A 106 23.07 -0.47 4.40
C ASP A 106 22.91 -0.37 2.87
N GLN A 107 21.70 -0.60 2.36
CA GLN A 107 21.43 -0.43 0.92
C GLN A 107 21.67 1.01 0.43
N ALA A 108 21.42 2.01 1.27
CA ALA A 108 21.69 3.40 0.91
C ALA A 108 23.18 3.73 0.95
N ALA A 109 23.93 3.14 1.90
CA ALA A 109 25.38 3.26 1.97
C ALA A 109 26.04 2.62 0.74
N GLU A 110 25.66 1.39 0.39
CA GLU A 110 26.13 0.70 -0.81
C GLU A 110 25.85 1.50 -2.09
N ARG A 111 24.66 2.10 -2.22
CA ARG A 111 24.32 2.98 -3.35
C ARG A 111 25.17 4.24 -3.39
N CYS A 112 25.52 4.80 -2.23
CA CYS A 112 26.37 5.98 -2.12
C CYS A 112 27.83 5.66 -2.50
N GLU A 113 28.32 4.50 -2.06
CA GLU A 113 29.68 4.02 -2.36
C GLU A 113 29.85 3.60 -3.81
N SER A 114 28.80 3.04 -4.43
CA SER A 114 28.79 2.61 -5.83
C SER A 114 28.43 3.71 -6.83
N ALA A 115 28.18 4.94 -6.37
CA ALA A 115 27.84 6.05 -7.24
C ALA A 115 28.99 6.41 -8.19
N ALA A 116 28.66 6.83 -9.41
CA ALA A 116 29.66 7.33 -10.34
C ALA A 116 30.27 8.64 -9.81
N ALA A 117 31.54 8.92 -10.13
CA ALA A 117 32.23 10.12 -9.64
C ALA A 117 31.48 11.43 -9.96
N ALA A 118 30.79 11.49 -11.10
CA ALA A 118 29.97 12.65 -11.49
C ALA A 118 28.70 12.85 -10.61
N GLU A 119 28.25 11.81 -9.91
CA GLU A 119 27.05 11.81 -9.07
C GLU A 119 27.37 11.71 -7.57
N GLN A 120 28.66 11.59 -7.20
CA GLN A 120 29.11 11.31 -5.83
C GLN A 120 28.59 12.33 -4.81
N GLU A 121 28.64 13.61 -5.13
CA GLU A 121 28.15 14.68 -4.24
C GLU A 121 26.63 14.55 -3.99
N THR A 122 25.87 14.25 -5.04
CA THR A 122 24.42 14.05 -4.93
C THR A 122 24.10 12.80 -4.12
N ALA A 123 24.83 11.71 -4.36
CA ALA A 123 24.66 10.45 -3.63
C ALA A 123 24.97 10.62 -2.13
N GLN A 124 26.01 11.37 -1.78
CA GLN A 124 26.34 11.71 -0.38
C GLN A 124 25.26 12.59 0.26
N ALA A 125 24.76 13.60 -0.46
CA ALA A 125 23.70 14.46 0.04
C ALA A 125 22.39 13.69 0.29
N ASP A 126 22.01 12.79 -0.63
CA ASP A 126 20.84 11.93 -0.49
C ASP A 126 21.00 10.93 0.66
N PHE A 127 22.19 10.36 0.83
CA PHE A 127 22.50 9.49 1.96
C PHE A 127 22.36 10.23 3.31
N GLY A 128 22.90 11.44 3.43
CA GLY A 128 22.75 12.26 4.65
C GLY A 128 21.29 12.63 4.96
N ARG A 129 20.49 12.94 3.92
CA ARG A 129 19.04 13.18 4.08
C ARG A 129 18.30 11.93 4.53
N LEU A 130 18.70 10.76 4.01
CA LEU A 130 18.12 9.48 4.40
C LEU A 130 18.45 9.13 5.85
N GLN A 131 19.70 9.34 6.31
CA GLN A 131 20.06 9.15 7.71
C GLN A 131 19.17 9.97 8.66
N THR A 132 18.99 11.25 8.35
CA THR A 132 18.08 12.12 9.13
C THR A 132 16.64 11.57 9.17
N ARG A 133 16.19 10.93 8.09
CA ARG A 133 14.87 10.29 8.02
C ARG A 133 14.80 9.00 8.83
N LEU A 134 15.86 8.18 8.81
CA LEU A 134 15.95 6.97 9.63
C LEU A 134 15.89 7.31 11.12
N ASP A 135 16.60 8.35 11.56
CA ASP A 135 16.57 8.79 12.97
C ASP A 135 15.17 9.23 13.41
N LYS A 136 14.42 9.89 12.52
CA LYS A 136 13.00 10.20 12.77
C LYS A 136 12.14 8.94 12.91
N TYR A 137 12.41 7.90 12.11
CA TYR A 137 11.72 6.62 12.28
C TYR A 137 12.08 5.95 13.60
N ARG A 138 13.37 5.89 13.97
CA ARG A 138 13.85 5.35 15.26
C ARG A 138 13.22 6.07 16.45
N ALA A 139 13.15 7.41 16.41
CA ALA A 139 12.49 8.20 17.44
C ALA A 139 11.00 7.87 17.57
N ARG A 140 10.29 7.71 16.45
CA ARG A 140 8.88 7.31 16.44
C ARG A 140 8.66 5.87 16.92
N ILE A 141 9.57 4.95 16.59
CA ILE A 141 9.56 3.58 17.12
C ILE A 141 9.74 3.61 18.64
N ALA A 142 10.72 4.35 19.14
CA ALA A 142 10.97 4.48 20.58
C ALA A 142 9.75 5.07 21.32
N GLU A 143 9.10 6.08 20.75
CA GLU A 143 7.89 6.67 21.29
C GLU A 143 6.71 5.69 21.32
N ARG A 144 6.52 4.93 20.24
CA ARG A 144 5.47 3.90 20.19
C ARG A 144 5.76 2.75 21.15
N ASN A 145 7.03 2.36 21.30
CA ASN A 145 7.41 1.33 22.26
C ASN A 145 7.09 1.75 23.70
N LYS A 146 7.34 3.02 24.06
CA LYS A 146 6.97 3.54 25.38
C LYS A 146 5.46 3.56 25.63
N LYS A 147 4.65 3.83 24.60
CA LYS A 147 3.19 3.96 24.71
C LYS A 147 2.45 2.63 24.60
N GLU A 148 2.89 1.76 23.71
CA GLU A 148 2.15 0.57 23.28
C GLU A 148 2.96 -0.74 23.46
N GLY A 149 4.23 -0.66 23.85
CA GLY A 149 5.13 -1.83 23.92
C GLY A 149 5.52 -2.38 22.54
N LYS A 150 5.25 -1.64 21.46
CA LYS A 150 5.56 -2.05 20.08
C LYS A 150 6.83 -1.38 19.58
N ASN A 151 7.87 -2.17 19.33
CA ASN A 151 9.16 -1.74 18.81
C ASN A 151 9.21 -1.61 17.28
N TYR A 152 8.08 -1.31 16.64
CA TYR A 152 7.97 -1.15 15.19
C TYR A 152 6.84 -0.17 14.82
N LEU A 153 6.93 0.41 13.62
CA LEU A 153 5.83 1.17 13.02
C LEU A 153 5.09 0.31 12.00
N SER A 154 3.76 0.42 12.00
CA SER A 154 2.89 -0.29 11.07
C SER A 154 2.55 0.61 9.90
N VAL A 155 2.85 0.17 8.68
CA VAL A 155 2.40 0.82 7.44
C VAL A 155 1.49 -0.14 6.71
N TYR A 156 0.23 0.25 6.55
CA TYR A 156 -0.76 -0.58 5.89
C TYR A 156 -0.85 -0.24 4.40
N TYR A 157 -1.04 -1.27 3.59
CA TYR A 157 -1.27 -1.18 2.15
C TYR A 157 -2.22 -2.29 1.72
N ILE A 158 -2.80 -2.17 0.53
CA ILE A 158 -3.57 -3.25 -0.09
C ILE A 158 -2.82 -3.79 -1.29
N GLU A 159 -2.74 -5.10 -1.40
CA GLU A 159 -2.41 -5.78 -2.65
C GLU A 159 -3.72 -6.03 -3.40
N ALA A 160 -3.91 -5.32 -4.51
CA ALA A 160 -5.16 -5.32 -5.27
C ALA A 160 -5.25 -6.53 -6.19
N ASP A 161 -6.36 -7.27 -6.08
CA ASP A 161 -6.71 -8.37 -6.98
C ASP A 161 -7.53 -7.85 -8.18
N ARG A 162 -8.39 -6.85 -7.93
CA ARG A 162 -9.19 -6.15 -8.95
C ARG A 162 -9.47 -4.70 -8.55
N TYR A 163 -9.79 -3.86 -9.52
CA TYR A 163 -10.25 -2.49 -9.27
C TYR A 163 -11.22 -2.01 -10.36
N GLU A 164 -12.03 -1.01 -10.00
CA GLU A 164 -13.01 -0.37 -10.87
C GLU A 164 -12.97 1.14 -10.66
N ILE A 165 -13.00 1.91 -11.75
CA ILE A 165 -13.15 3.36 -11.74
C ILE A 165 -14.66 3.66 -11.76
N GLN A 166 -15.14 4.47 -10.81
CA GLN A 166 -16.56 4.85 -10.69
C GLN A 166 -16.90 6.06 -11.57
#